data_AF-A0A1M3C9X9-F1
#
_entry.id   AF-A0A1M3C9X9-F1
#
_cell.length_a   1.000
_cell.length_b   1.000
_cell.length_c   1.000
_cell.angle_alpha   90.00
_cell.angle_beta   90.00
_cell.angle_gamma   90.00
#
_symmetry.space_group_name_H-M   'P 1'
#
loop_
_entity.id
_entity.type
_entity.pdbx_description
1 polymer ?
#
loop_
_entity_poly.entity_id
_entity_poly.type
_entity_poly.pdbx_seq_one_letter_code
_entity_poly.pdbx_strand_id
1 'polypeptide(L)'
;MSAAELLALRRFGDGEIVTLAKLVIETAFQPIVEASTGAVFGHESLMRGFDRLGFRSPLDLIDGAYEAGQLLALEYMVNSRAIAAFSALPDFRSRTLFINLDSRLVPDGADLVERLVGHLGRAGIPASSICFEISERFDNDTLPDFAVLVRKLRLAGFKLAIDDFGVGHNGLKLLCDHPVDYLKIDRHFISGMDADARKRHLVRNTVNAAHVLGIRVIAEGVETEAEFIACREAGCDLVQGWFVSRPVTDFSALSPVYAQVARAGGTRRNSRTLDSILIRREIEHVAVLRENESLESVFEFFRRDPRRTFFPVLNANDEPRGILHEYHVKELSYHPFGRDLLKNRLYQKSLSHFVTTAPIADLDTPAEQLLDVFTGMGGNECVILTENLRYAGILSASSLLKIINEKRLKTAEDQNPLTGLPGNRSIRDYLQDKALDGDQLRCLCYFDFDNFKPFNDRYGFHKGDLALSLFASLLRRDFVGEDVFVGHVGGDDFFAGICGRPVGVVRETLERLLAD
;
A
#
# COMPACT_ATOMS: atom_id res chain seq x y z
N MET A 1 4.76 42.72 16.89
CA MET A 1 4.91 43.55 15.68
C MET A 1 3.54 43.96 15.19
N SER A 2 3.36 45.22 14.81
CA SER A 2 2.10 45.72 14.27
C SER A 2 1.89 45.24 12.82
N ALA A 3 0.65 45.21 12.35
CA ALA A 3 0.32 44.87 10.96
C ALA A 3 1.02 45.79 9.94
N ALA A 4 1.35 47.03 10.34
CA ALA A 4 2.09 47.99 9.52
C ALA A 4 3.59 47.64 9.41
N GLU A 5 4.20 47.05 10.44
CA GLU A 5 5.60 46.58 10.41
C GLU A 5 5.76 45.32 9.55
N LEU A 6 4.77 44.42 9.56
CA LEU A 6 4.70 43.26 8.66
C LEU A 6 4.53 43.67 7.18
N LEU A 7 3.75 44.72 6.92
CA LEU A 7 3.60 45.32 5.59
C LEU A 7 4.87 46.05 5.11
N ALA A 8 5.63 46.65 6.03
CA ALA A 8 6.91 47.27 5.72
C ALA A 8 7.99 46.23 5.37
N LEU A 9 8.03 45.09 6.07
CA LEU A 9 8.91 43.96 5.73
C LEU A 9 8.54 43.32 4.39
N ARG A 10 7.24 43.21 4.06
CA ARG A 10 6.78 42.73 2.75
C ARG A 10 7.27 43.61 1.59
N ARG A 11 7.24 44.94 1.73
CA ARG A 11 7.67 45.87 0.65
C ARG A 11 9.18 45.91 0.38
N PHE A 12 10.02 45.40 1.27
CA PHE A 12 11.47 45.29 1.06
C PHE A 12 11.93 43.88 0.66
N GLY A 13 11.02 42.88 0.66
CA GLY A 13 11.35 41.46 0.56
C GLY A 13 11.11 40.80 -0.80
N ASP A 14 10.49 41.47 -1.78
CA ASP A 14 10.10 40.87 -3.08
C ASP A 14 11.29 40.31 -3.88
N GLY A 15 12.53 40.70 -3.54
CA GLY A 15 13.76 40.15 -4.12
C GLY A 15 14.63 39.31 -3.18
N GLU A 16 14.24 39.12 -1.92
CA GLU A 16 15.11 38.50 -0.88
C GLU A 16 14.49 37.29 -0.15
N ILE A 17 13.32 36.80 -0.58
CA ILE A 17 12.62 35.66 0.06
C ILE A 17 13.59 34.49 0.28
N VAL A 18 14.35 34.10 -0.75
CA VAL A 18 15.30 32.98 -0.64
C VAL A 18 16.47 33.30 0.31
N THR A 19 16.97 34.54 0.31
CA THR A 19 18.06 34.96 1.20
C THR A 19 17.64 34.90 2.66
N LEU A 20 16.44 35.40 2.98
CA LEU A 20 15.88 35.32 4.32
C LEU A 20 15.54 33.88 4.69
N ALA A 21 14.99 33.10 3.75
CA ALA A 21 14.65 31.69 3.97
C ALA A 21 15.90 30.86 4.33
N LYS A 22 17.07 31.17 3.75
CA LYS A 22 18.32 30.51 4.15
C LYS A 22 18.63 30.68 5.64
N LEU A 23 18.19 31.75 6.30
CA LEU A 23 18.51 31.99 7.71
C LEU A 23 17.53 31.30 8.66
N VAL A 24 16.27 31.11 8.26
CA VAL A 24 15.20 30.74 9.19
C VAL A 24 14.45 29.46 8.84
N ILE A 25 14.50 29.00 7.58
CA ILE A 25 13.82 27.78 7.17
C ILE A 25 14.64 26.57 7.58
N GLU A 26 13.99 25.70 8.34
CA GLU A 26 14.55 24.44 8.83
C GLU A 26 13.84 23.26 8.14
N THR A 27 14.58 22.19 7.89
CA THR A 27 14.03 20.92 7.42
C THR A 27 13.54 20.12 8.61
N ALA A 28 12.30 19.66 8.55
CA ALA A 28 11.75 18.66 9.46
C ALA A 28 11.47 17.36 8.70
N PHE A 29 11.64 16.22 9.38
CA PHE A 29 11.26 14.92 8.86
C PHE A 29 10.05 14.37 9.59
N GLN A 30 9.04 13.94 8.84
CA GLN A 30 7.97 13.12 9.38
C GLN A 30 8.16 11.66 8.95
N PRO A 31 8.25 10.71 9.89
CA PRO A 31 8.38 9.29 9.55
C PRO A 31 7.14 8.75 8.86
N ILE A 32 7.37 7.93 7.83
CA ILE A 32 6.41 7.05 7.20
C ILE A 32 6.79 5.63 7.59
N VAL A 33 5.86 4.88 8.17
CA VAL A 33 6.14 3.55 8.73
C VAL A 33 5.26 2.50 8.07
N GLU A 34 5.77 1.29 8.01
CA GLU A 34 5.01 0.13 7.56
C GLU A 34 3.91 -0.22 8.57
N ALA A 35 2.69 -0.39 8.08
CA ALA A 35 1.52 -0.68 8.92
C ALA A 35 1.62 -2.05 9.63
N SER A 36 2.34 -3.01 9.04
CA SER A 36 2.46 -4.38 9.56
C SER A 36 3.52 -4.52 10.67
N THR A 37 4.65 -3.82 10.54
CA THR A 37 5.81 -3.97 11.44
C THR A 37 6.05 -2.77 12.34
N GLY A 38 5.57 -1.59 11.96
CA GLY A 38 5.99 -0.32 12.54
C GLY A 38 7.43 0.07 12.19
N ALA A 39 8.11 -0.66 11.31
CA ALA A 39 9.43 -0.28 10.83
C ALA A 39 9.34 0.98 9.96
N VAL A 40 10.31 1.88 10.09
CA VAL A 40 10.35 3.07 9.25
C VAL A 40 10.69 2.69 7.83
N PHE A 41 9.80 3.09 6.94
CA PHE A 41 9.95 3.00 5.49
C PHE A 41 10.74 4.19 4.94
N GLY A 42 10.40 5.38 5.42
CA GLY A 42 10.92 6.62 4.86
C GLY A 42 10.55 7.83 5.69
N HIS A 43 10.86 8.99 5.14
CA HIS A 43 10.59 10.28 5.76
C HIS A 43 10.05 11.26 4.73
N GLU A 44 9.00 12.00 5.08
CA GLU A 44 8.58 13.17 4.33
C GLU A 44 9.37 14.39 4.80
N SER A 45 9.90 15.15 3.84
CA SER A 45 10.56 16.42 4.08
C SER A 45 9.55 17.55 4.14
N LEU A 46 9.48 18.21 5.29
CA LEU A 46 8.59 19.34 5.55
C LEU A 46 9.39 20.59 5.92
N MET A 47 8.95 21.75 5.42
CA MET A 47 9.55 23.02 5.80
C MET A 47 8.96 23.56 7.12
N ARG A 48 9.83 24.14 7.95
CA ARG A 48 9.50 24.82 9.21
C ARG A 48 10.16 26.20 9.27
N GLY A 49 9.62 27.09 10.09
CA GLY A 49 10.13 28.46 10.24
C GLY A 49 9.59 29.48 9.23
N PHE A 50 8.60 29.11 8.40
CA PHE A 50 7.93 30.02 7.45
C PHE A 50 7.15 31.15 8.14
N ASP A 51 6.69 30.90 9.37
CA ASP A 51 6.05 31.87 10.25
C ASP A 51 6.99 33.01 10.65
N ARG A 52 8.29 32.71 10.81
CA ARG A 52 9.34 33.72 11.06
C ARG A 52 9.55 34.67 9.87
N LEU A 53 9.16 34.25 8.67
CA LEU A 53 9.13 35.07 7.45
C LEU A 53 7.81 35.83 7.26
N GLY A 54 6.84 35.65 8.17
CA GLY A 54 5.51 36.29 8.09
C GLY A 54 4.49 35.57 7.21
N PHE A 55 4.75 34.32 6.83
CA PHE A 55 3.79 33.48 6.10
C PHE A 55 2.96 32.62 7.07
N ARG A 56 1.70 32.33 6.74
CA ARG A 56 0.80 31.55 7.61
C ARG A 56 0.94 30.04 7.42
N SER A 57 1.41 29.63 6.25
CA SER A 57 1.55 28.22 5.88
C SER A 57 2.76 28.04 4.95
N PRO A 58 3.27 26.80 4.77
CA PRO A 58 4.24 26.48 3.74
C PRO A 58 3.76 26.90 2.33
N LEU A 59 2.49 26.65 2.01
CA LEU A 59 1.88 27.03 0.74
C LEU A 59 1.93 28.55 0.51
N ASP A 60 1.60 29.35 1.53
CA ASP A 60 1.67 30.82 1.44
C ASP A 60 3.09 31.30 1.09
N LEU A 61 4.14 30.63 1.59
CA LEU A 61 5.54 30.95 1.26
C LEU A 61 5.90 30.55 -0.17
N ILE A 62 5.47 29.36 -0.60
CA ILE A 62 5.70 28.87 -1.98
C ILE A 62 5.01 29.79 -3.00
N ASP A 63 3.77 30.18 -2.73
CA ASP A 63 3.01 31.13 -3.56
C ASP A 63 3.70 32.50 -3.62
N GLY A 64 4.14 33.02 -2.47
CA GLY A 64 4.90 34.27 -2.43
C GLY A 64 6.23 34.19 -3.20
N ALA A 65 6.93 33.05 -3.14
CA ALA A 65 8.15 32.83 -3.92
C ALA A 65 7.88 32.71 -5.43
N TYR A 66 6.73 32.16 -5.82
CA TYR A 66 6.29 32.13 -7.21
C TYR A 66 5.99 33.54 -7.74
N GLU A 67 5.23 34.34 -7.01
CA GLU A 67 4.94 35.74 -7.36
C GLU A 67 6.21 36.59 -7.48
N ALA A 68 7.22 36.30 -6.66
CA ALA A 68 8.53 36.94 -6.68
C ALA A 68 9.50 36.40 -7.75
N GLY A 69 9.12 35.37 -8.52
CA GLY A 69 10.01 34.71 -9.49
C GLY A 69 11.20 33.96 -8.87
N GLN A 70 11.10 33.59 -7.58
CA GLN A 70 12.14 32.91 -6.82
C GLN A 70 11.83 31.45 -6.48
N LEU A 71 10.72 30.90 -6.98
CA LEU A 71 10.26 29.54 -6.67
C LEU A 71 11.34 28.48 -6.91
N LEU A 72 11.96 28.48 -8.09
CA LEU A 72 13.01 27.50 -8.43
C LEU A 72 14.19 27.56 -7.45
N ALA A 73 14.60 28.76 -7.04
CA ALA A 73 15.69 28.96 -6.10
C ALA A 73 15.31 28.54 -4.67
N LEU A 74 14.06 28.77 -4.26
CA LEU A 74 13.53 28.31 -2.98
C LEU A 74 13.48 26.78 -2.92
N GLU A 75 12.89 26.15 -3.94
CA GLU A 75 12.79 24.69 -4.07
C GLU A 75 14.18 24.04 -4.06
N TYR A 76 15.12 24.57 -4.85
CA TYR A 76 16.49 24.07 -4.85
C TYR A 76 17.14 24.15 -3.45
N MET A 77 16.92 25.25 -2.73
CA MET A 77 17.45 25.42 -1.37
C MET A 77 16.83 24.42 -0.40
N VAL A 78 15.51 24.28 -0.38
CA VAL A 78 14.80 23.35 0.53
C VAL A 78 15.19 21.91 0.23
N ASN A 79 15.20 21.50 -1.04
CA ASN A 79 15.55 20.14 -1.46
C ASN A 79 17.01 19.82 -1.16
N SER A 80 17.92 20.78 -1.37
CA SER A 80 19.33 20.59 -1.03
C SER A 80 19.54 20.37 0.48
N ARG A 81 18.78 21.08 1.33
CA ARG A 81 18.81 20.87 2.78
C ARG A 81 18.23 19.54 3.19
N ALA A 82 17.10 19.15 2.59
CA ALA A 82 16.46 17.86 2.83
C ALA A 82 17.39 16.69 2.47
N ILE A 83 18.02 16.75 1.29
CA ILE A 83 18.98 15.73 0.84
C ILE A 83 20.20 15.64 1.77
N ALA A 84 20.75 16.79 2.18
CA ALA A 84 21.88 16.81 3.11
C ALA A 84 21.53 16.30 4.52
N ALA A 85 20.34 16.64 5.02
CA ALA A 85 19.81 16.12 6.27
C ALA A 85 19.57 14.60 6.19
N PHE A 86 19.03 14.13 5.08
CA PHE A 86 18.72 12.71 4.86
C PHE A 86 19.98 11.86 4.74
N SER A 87 21.01 12.33 4.03
CA SER A 87 22.29 11.60 3.91
C SER A 87 23.02 11.45 5.24
N ALA A 88 22.70 12.27 6.24
CA ALA A 88 23.24 12.19 7.59
C ALA A 88 22.53 11.14 8.48
N LEU A 89 21.36 10.63 8.06
CA LEU A 89 20.64 9.62 8.82
C LEU A 89 21.31 8.24 8.73
N PRO A 90 21.26 7.43 9.80
CA PRO A 90 21.66 6.04 9.72
C PRO A 90 20.75 5.28 8.75
N ASP A 91 21.34 4.36 7.98
CA ASP A 91 20.65 3.52 7.00
C ASP A 91 19.87 4.29 5.93
N PHE A 92 20.23 5.55 5.65
CA PHE A 92 19.55 6.38 4.63
C PHE A 92 19.46 5.69 3.27
N ARG A 93 20.46 4.86 2.95
CA ARG A 93 20.52 4.05 1.73
C ARG A 93 19.42 3.01 1.60
N SER A 94 18.72 2.69 2.68
CA SER A 94 17.63 1.71 2.74
C SER A 94 16.25 2.35 2.96
N ARG A 95 16.20 3.69 3.02
CA ARG A 95 15.01 4.48 3.30
C ARG A 95 14.61 5.28 2.05
N THR A 96 13.36 5.72 2.02
CA THR A 96 12.87 6.65 0.99
C THR A 96 12.68 8.04 1.58
N LEU A 97 13.19 9.09 0.94
CA LEU A 97 12.90 10.48 1.24
C LEU A 97 11.80 10.97 0.30
N PHE A 98 10.70 11.43 0.86
CA PHE A 98 9.58 12.02 0.13
C PHE A 98 9.73 13.54 0.10
N ILE A 99 9.59 14.12 -1.09
CA ILE A 99 9.80 15.54 -1.36
C ILE A 99 8.64 16.06 -2.19
N ASN A 100 8.04 17.17 -1.77
CA ASN A 100 7.00 17.86 -2.52
C ASN A 100 7.54 18.41 -3.85
N LEU A 101 6.78 18.25 -4.93
CA LEU A 101 7.08 18.83 -6.24
C LEU A 101 5.99 19.82 -6.64
N ASP A 102 6.32 21.11 -6.68
CA ASP A 102 5.42 22.13 -7.19
C ASP A 102 5.31 22.04 -8.73
N SER A 103 4.08 21.87 -9.24
CA SER A 103 3.83 21.70 -10.67
C SER A 103 4.11 22.97 -11.49
N ARG A 104 4.19 24.15 -10.87
CA ARG A 104 4.55 25.40 -11.56
C ARG A 104 6.00 25.41 -12.03
N LEU A 105 6.84 24.50 -11.54
CA LEU A 105 8.22 24.31 -11.98
C LEU A 105 8.38 23.40 -13.21
N VAL A 106 7.28 22.92 -13.80
CA VAL A 106 7.32 22.11 -15.03
C VAL A 106 8.16 22.75 -16.15
N PRO A 107 8.07 24.06 -16.46
CA PRO A 107 8.90 24.69 -17.48
C PRO A 107 10.41 24.58 -17.22
N ASP A 108 10.82 24.64 -15.95
CA ASP A 108 12.21 24.54 -15.50
C ASP A 108 12.63 23.11 -15.14
N GLY A 109 11.72 22.14 -15.31
CA GLY A 109 11.85 20.79 -14.78
C GLY A 109 13.08 20.02 -15.30
N ALA A 110 13.58 20.36 -16.49
CA ALA A 110 14.80 19.76 -17.02
C ALA A 110 16.04 20.11 -16.17
N ASP A 111 16.22 21.41 -15.87
CA ASP A 111 17.35 21.90 -15.08
C ASP A 111 17.24 21.43 -13.62
N LEU A 112 16.02 21.39 -13.08
CA LEU A 112 15.73 20.86 -11.75
C LEU A 112 16.22 19.40 -11.61
N VAL A 113 15.82 18.52 -12.54
CA VAL A 113 16.17 17.10 -12.50
C VAL A 113 17.68 16.89 -12.64
N GLU A 114 18.33 17.55 -13.60
CA GLU A 114 19.78 17.41 -13.80
C GLU A 114 20.59 17.85 -12.57
N ARG A 115 20.22 18.98 -11.96
CA ARG A 115 20.88 19.47 -10.74
C ARG A 115 20.67 18.55 -9.55
N LEU A 116 19.45 18.03 -9.37
CA LEU A 116 19.14 17.11 -8.28
C LEU A 116 19.91 15.79 -8.44
N VAL A 117 19.94 15.21 -9.64
CA VAL A 117 20.75 14.01 -9.93
C VAL A 117 22.23 14.28 -9.63
N GLY A 118 22.76 15.43 -10.04
CA GLY A 118 24.13 15.83 -9.73
C GLY A 118 24.40 15.97 -8.22
N HIS A 119 23.45 16.48 -7.45
CA HIS A 119 23.56 16.62 -6.01
C HIS A 119 23.50 15.25 -5.30
N LEU A 120 22.55 14.39 -5.68
CA LEU A 120 22.40 13.04 -5.16
C LEU A 120 23.65 12.19 -5.42
N GLY A 121 24.24 12.30 -6.62
CA GLY A 121 25.49 11.64 -6.98
C GLY A 121 26.65 12.01 -6.04
N ARG A 122 26.77 13.29 -5.65
CA ARG A 122 27.80 13.75 -4.69
C ARG A 122 27.54 13.26 -3.26
N ALA A 123 26.26 13.14 -2.88
CA ALA A 123 25.85 12.61 -1.59
C ALA A 123 25.86 11.07 -1.52
N GLY A 124 26.07 10.39 -2.66
CA GLY A 124 26.01 8.94 -2.75
C GLY A 124 24.61 8.35 -2.55
N ILE A 125 23.55 9.15 -2.72
CA ILE A 125 22.15 8.74 -2.61
C ILE A 125 21.68 8.27 -3.99
N PRO A 126 21.11 7.06 -4.13
CA PRO A 126 20.51 6.64 -5.39
C PRO A 126 19.19 7.40 -5.62
N ALA A 127 18.89 7.76 -6.86
CA ALA A 127 17.64 8.48 -7.19
C ALA A 127 16.38 7.69 -6.78
N SER A 128 16.46 6.37 -6.73
CA SER A 128 15.39 5.47 -6.25
C SER A 128 15.09 5.59 -4.76
N SER A 129 15.97 6.20 -3.96
CA SER A 129 15.70 6.58 -2.57
C SER A 129 14.90 7.89 -2.45
N ILE A 130 14.60 8.59 -3.55
CA ILE A 130 13.85 9.83 -3.54
C ILE A 130 12.50 9.61 -4.22
N CYS A 131 11.44 10.04 -3.55
CA CYS A 131 10.08 10.04 -4.07
C CYS A 131 9.56 11.47 -4.18
N PHE A 132 9.10 11.87 -5.37
CA PHE A 132 8.42 13.15 -5.54
C PHE A 132 6.93 13.02 -5.34
N GLU A 133 6.38 13.90 -4.52
CA GLU A 133 4.96 14.01 -4.22
C GLU A 133 4.33 15.06 -5.13
N ILE A 134 3.33 14.62 -5.90
CA ILE A 134 2.60 15.45 -6.84
C ILE A 134 1.21 15.70 -6.25
N SER A 135 0.92 16.96 -5.92
CA SER A 135 -0.39 17.33 -5.40
C SER A 135 -1.46 17.34 -6.51
N GLU A 136 -2.63 16.78 -6.22
CA GLU A 136 -3.80 16.82 -7.10
C GLU A 136 -4.52 18.18 -7.09
N ARG A 137 -4.13 19.11 -6.21
CA ARG A 137 -4.73 20.45 -6.11
C ARG A 137 -4.43 21.33 -7.30
N PHE A 138 -3.33 21.05 -8.01
CA PHE A 138 -2.94 21.79 -9.19
C PHE A 138 -3.44 21.11 -10.46
N ASP A 139 -3.90 21.91 -11.41
CA ASP A 139 -4.38 21.40 -12.70
C ASP A 139 -3.19 21.05 -13.61
N ASN A 140 -2.63 19.86 -13.38
CA ASN A 140 -1.46 19.36 -14.11
C ASN A 140 -1.73 19.16 -15.62
N ASP A 141 -2.99 19.09 -16.05
CA ASP A 141 -3.36 18.93 -17.47
C ASP A 141 -3.16 20.20 -18.29
N THR A 142 -3.22 21.36 -17.64
CA THR A 142 -2.98 22.64 -18.32
C THR A 142 -1.52 22.83 -18.71
N LEU A 143 -0.63 21.93 -18.24
CA LEU A 143 0.80 21.98 -18.45
C LEU A 143 1.21 20.91 -19.49
N PRO A 144 1.44 21.30 -20.76
CA PRO A 144 1.77 20.36 -21.85
C PRO A 144 3.00 19.51 -21.56
N ASP A 145 3.93 20.05 -20.76
CA ASP A 145 5.23 19.45 -20.47
C ASP A 145 5.23 18.61 -19.17
N PHE A 146 4.10 18.48 -18.47
CA PHE A 146 4.04 17.72 -17.21
C PHE A 146 4.37 16.24 -17.43
N ALA A 147 3.78 15.60 -18.44
CA ALA A 147 4.08 14.22 -18.81
C ALA A 147 5.56 14.03 -19.19
N VAL A 148 6.19 15.05 -19.79
CA VAL A 148 7.62 15.03 -20.13
C VAL A 148 8.47 15.06 -18.86
N LEU A 149 8.12 15.90 -17.89
CA LEU A 149 8.78 15.95 -16.58
C LEU A 149 8.66 14.62 -15.83
N VAL A 150 7.45 14.07 -15.72
CA VAL A 150 7.18 12.77 -15.10
C VAL A 150 8.06 11.69 -15.73
N ARG A 151 8.11 11.64 -17.07
CA ARG A 151 8.97 10.69 -17.79
C ARG A 151 10.46 10.90 -17.47
N LYS A 152 10.95 12.14 -17.42
CA LYS A 152 12.35 12.44 -17.06
C LYS A 152 12.68 12.00 -15.64
N LEU A 153 11.80 12.27 -14.67
CA LEU A 153 11.95 11.83 -13.28
C LEU A 153 12.07 10.30 -13.19
N ARG A 154 11.17 9.58 -13.87
CA ARG A 154 11.20 8.11 -13.93
C ARG A 154 12.49 7.59 -14.58
N LEU A 155 12.93 8.20 -15.68
CA LEU A 155 14.18 7.82 -16.36
C LEU A 155 15.40 8.03 -15.48
N ALA A 156 15.43 9.09 -14.68
CA ALA A 156 16.48 9.34 -13.70
C ALA A 156 16.45 8.37 -12.51
N GLY A 157 15.38 7.59 -12.35
CA GLY A 157 15.22 6.57 -11.31
C GLY A 157 14.39 7.01 -10.10
N PHE A 158 13.81 8.21 -10.14
CA PHE A 158 12.96 8.72 -9.06
C PHE A 158 11.65 7.94 -8.94
N LYS A 159 11.17 7.83 -7.71
CA LYS A 159 9.80 7.37 -7.41
C LYS A 159 8.83 8.54 -7.45
N LEU A 160 7.55 8.26 -7.67
CA LEU A 160 6.48 9.26 -7.71
C LEU A 160 5.33 8.85 -6.79
N ALA A 161 4.74 9.82 -6.12
CA ALA A 161 3.55 9.67 -5.29
C ALA A 161 2.49 10.69 -5.70
N ILE A 162 1.22 10.30 -5.63
CA ILE A 162 0.10 11.24 -5.66
C ILE A 162 -0.21 11.64 -4.22
N ASP A 163 -0.21 12.94 -3.96
CA ASP A 163 -0.44 13.54 -2.65
C ASP A 163 -1.86 14.12 -2.52
N ASP A 164 -2.36 14.23 -1.29
CA ASP A 164 -3.70 14.73 -0.95
C ASP A 164 -4.87 13.99 -1.67
N PHE A 165 -4.76 12.70 -1.99
CA PHE A 165 -5.75 12.03 -2.86
C PHE A 165 -7.19 12.08 -2.32
N GLY A 166 -8.11 12.58 -3.15
CA GLY A 166 -9.55 12.65 -2.92
C GLY A 166 -10.08 14.02 -2.43
N VAL A 167 -9.22 15.02 -2.32
CA VAL A 167 -9.56 16.41 -1.96
C VAL A 167 -9.87 17.27 -3.22
N GLY A 168 -9.24 16.94 -4.34
CA GLY A 168 -9.35 17.58 -5.65
C GLY A 168 -10.04 16.71 -6.71
N HIS A 169 -9.98 17.16 -7.96
CA HIS A 169 -10.70 16.53 -9.08
C HIS A 169 -9.81 15.66 -9.98
N ASN A 170 -8.48 15.73 -9.81
CA ASN A 170 -7.52 15.18 -10.77
C ASN A 170 -6.80 13.91 -10.29
N GLY A 171 -6.98 13.46 -9.04
CA GLY A 171 -6.27 12.29 -8.51
C GLY A 171 -6.46 11.02 -9.32
N LEU A 172 -7.71 10.67 -9.66
CA LEU A 172 -8.02 9.49 -10.47
C LEU A 172 -7.41 9.57 -11.87
N LYS A 173 -7.35 10.77 -12.44
CA LYS A 173 -6.77 10.98 -13.75
C LYS A 173 -5.25 10.82 -13.72
N LEU A 174 -4.58 11.43 -12.73
CA LEU A 174 -3.15 11.26 -12.49
C LEU A 174 -2.79 9.77 -12.31
N LEU A 175 -3.65 9.03 -11.60
CA LEU A 175 -3.50 7.59 -11.37
C LEU A 175 -3.58 6.78 -12.67
N CYS A 176 -4.45 7.18 -13.61
CA CYS A 176 -4.62 6.50 -14.90
C CYS A 176 -3.52 6.86 -15.91
N ASP A 177 -3.10 8.13 -15.94
CA ASP A 177 -2.26 8.66 -17.02
C ASP A 177 -0.76 8.51 -16.72
N HIS A 178 -0.39 8.28 -15.46
CA HIS A 178 1.01 8.28 -15.03
C HIS A 178 1.39 7.08 -14.15
N PRO A 179 2.57 6.48 -14.38
CA PRO A 179 3.07 5.40 -13.54
C PRO A 179 3.61 5.95 -12.22
N VAL A 180 2.80 5.86 -11.17
CA VAL A 180 3.16 6.25 -9.80
C VAL A 180 3.47 5.03 -8.93
N ASP A 181 4.25 5.21 -7.88
CA ASP A 181 4.66 4.15 -6.96
C ASP A 181 3.83 4.16 -5.66
N TYR A 182 3.37 5.36 -5.25
CA TYR A 182 2.59 5.55 -4.04
C TYR A 182 1.34 6.40 -4.26
N LEU A 183 0.31 6.11 -3.47
CA LEU A 183 -0.91 6.88 -3.35
C LEU A 183 -1.07 7.30 -1.89
N LYS A 184 -1.06 8.60 -1.61
CA LYS A 184 -1.27 9.12 -0.26
C LYS A 184 -2.74 9.52 -0.10
N ILE A 185 -3.47 8.83 0.78
CA ILE A 185 -4.88 9.13 1.09
C ILE A 185 -4.92 10.25 2.12
N ASP A 186 -5.56 11.36 1.77
CA ASP A 186 -5.65 12.54 2.62
C ASP A 186 -6.34 12.26 3.96
N ARG A 187 -5.90 13.00 4.99
CA ARG A 187 -6.45 12.96 6.34
C ARG A 187 -7.96 13.13 6.42
N HIS A 188 -8.60 13.79 5.46
CA HIS A 188 -10.06 13.94 5.40
C HIS A 188 -10.78 12.59 5.41
N PHE A 189 -10.22 11.59 4.72
CA PHE A 189 -10.77 10.24 4.65
C PHE A 189 -10.38 9.38 5.85
N ILE A 190 -9.22 9.65 6.44
CA ILE A 190 -8.69 8.88 7.57
C ILE A 190 -9.31 9.32 8.90
N SER A 191 -9.49 10.62 9.10
CA SER A 191 -9.97 11.17 10.37
C SER A 191 -11.37 10.65 10.72
N GLY A 192 -11.48 9.97 11.86
CA GLY A 192 -12.71 9.34 12.35
C GLY A 192 -13.24 8.20 11.48
N MET A 193 -12.40 7.58 10.63
CA MET A 193 -12.85 6.48 9.76
C MET A 193 -13.27 5.24 10.54
N ASP A 194 -12.68 4.99 11.71
CA ASP A 194 -13.00 3.85 12.57
C ASP A 194 -14.50 3.79 12.93
N ALA A 195 -15.13 4.95 13.16
CA ALA A 195 -16.55 5.06 13.47
C ALA A 195 -17.46 5.23 12.24
N ASP A 196 -16.90 5.57 11.07
CA ASP A 196 -17.67 5.88 9.86
C ASP A 196 -17.57 4.73 8.82
N ALA A 197 -18.65 3.96 8.70
CA ALA A 197 -18.73 2.85 7.75
C ALA A 197 -18.56 3.27 6.28
N ARG A 198 -18.97 4.49 5.92
CA ARG A 198 -18.81 5.02 4.55
C ARG A 198 -17.34 5.33 4.29
N LYS A 199 -16.65 6.01 5.22
CA LYS A 199 -15.21 6.28 5.08
C LYS A 199 -14.41 4.99 4.98
N ARG A 200 -14.68 3.99 5.84
CA ARG A 200 -14.03 2.66 5.73
C ARG A 200 -14.22 2.02 4.36
N HIS A 201 -15.44 2.05 3.84
CA HIS A 201 -15.73 1.48 2.53
C HIS A 201 -14.99 2.21 1.40
N LEU A 202 -14.98 3.55 1.42
CA LEU A 202 -14.26 4.35 0.42
C LEU A 202 -12.74 4.10 0.47
N VAL A 203 -12.14 4.16 1.65
CA VAL A 203 -10.70 3.90 1.82
C VAL A 203 -10.34 2.49 1.33
N ARG A 204 -11.11 1.47 1.73
CA ARG A 204 -10.89 0.09 1.28
C ARG A 204 -10.97 -0.07 -0.24
N ASN A 205 -11.94 0.57 -0.89
CA ASN A 205 -12.06 0.51 -2.34
C ASN A 205 -10.89 1.23 -3.03
N THR A 206 -10.46 2.38 -2.52
CA THR A 206 -9.29 3.10 -3.02
C THR A 206 -8.02 2.25 -2.87
N VAL A 207 -7.83 1.62 -1.72
CA VAL A 207 -6.70 0.70 -1.48
C VAL A 207 -6.71 -0.45 -2.48
N ASN A 208 -7.85 -1.12 -2.65
CA ASN A 208 -7.98 -2.22 -3.61
C ASN A 208 -7.68 -1.77 -5.04
N ALA A 209 -8.19 -0.61 -5.46
CA ALA A 209 -7.92 -0.07 -6.79
C ALA A 209 -6.42 0.24 -6.99
N ALA A 210 -5.77 0.86 -5.99
CA ALA A 210 -4.35 1.13 -6.03
C ALA A 210 -3.52 -0.16 -6.12
N HIS A 211 -3.85 -1.18 -5.32
CA HIS A 211 -3.16 -2.48 -5.33
C HIS A 211 -3.33 -3.23 -6.66
N VAL A 212 -4.51 -3.18 -7.28
CA VAL A 212 -4.72 -3.73 -8.63
C VAL A 212 -3.83 -3.02 -9.65
N LEU A 213 -3.55 -1.72 -9.45
CA LEU A 213 -2.61 -0.95 -10.26
C LEU A 213 -1.15 -1.06 -9.79
N GLY A 214 -0.86 -1.91 -8.79
CA GLY A 214 0.49 -2.16 -8.28
C GLY A 214 1.08 -0.98 -7.51
N ILE A 215 0.22 -0.10 -7.00
CA ILE A 215 0.56 1.13 -6.30
C ILE A 215 0.39 0.89 -4.81
N ARG A 216 1.38 1.31 -4.01
CA ARG A 216 1.32 1.20 -2.55
C ARG A 216 0.57 2.37 -1.95
N VAL A 217 -0.16 2.14 -0.86
CA VAL A 217 -1.00 3.17 -0.23
C VAL A 217 -0.43 3.64 1.10
N ILE A 218 -0.36 4.97 1.26
CA ILE A 218 0.02 5.65 2.49
C ILE A 218 -1.24 6.30 3.06
N ALA A 219 -1.63 5.95 4.28
CA ALA A 219 -2.69 6.67 5.00
C ALA A 219 -2.11 7.85 5.76
N GLU A 220 -2.58 9.06 5.49
CA GLU A 220 -2.11 10.28 6.13
C GLU A 220 -2.99 10.75 7.28
N GLY A 221 -2.39 11.50 8.20
CA GLY A 221 -3.10 12.13 9.30
C GLY A 221 -3.69 11.11 10.28
N VAL A 222 -3.04 9.94 10.44
CA VAL A 222 -3.42 8.96 11.46
C VAL A 222 -3.07 9.51 12.84
N GLU A 223 -4.06 9.83 13.66
CA GLU A 223 -3.86 10.47 14.97
C GLU A 223 -4.17 9.54 16.14
N THR A 224 -5.01 8.54 15.94
CA THR A 224 -5.45 7.61 16.98
C THR A 224 -5.13 6.14 16.64
N GLU A 225 -5.09 5.30 17.68
CA GLU A 225 -4.92 3.84 17.53
C GLU A 225 -6.10 3.20 16.77
N ALA A 226 -7.32 3.69 16.99
CA ALA A 226 -8.51 3.20 16.30
C ALA A 226 -8.47 3.47 14.79
N GLU A 227 -8.09 4.69 14.38
CA GLU A 227 -7.87 5.03 12.97
C GLU A 227 -6.75 4.17 12.35
N PHE A 228 -5.65 3.95 13.09
CA PHE A 228 -4.56 3.09 12.63
C PHE A 228 -5.05 1.65 12.36
N ILE A 229 -5.80 1.06 13.29
CA ILE A 229 -6.36 -0.29 13.14
C ILE A 229 -7.26 -0.33 11.90
N ALA A 230 -8.13 0.66 11.73
CA ALA A 230 -9.02 0.76 10.58
C ALA A 230 -8.27 0.92 9.24
N CYS A 231 -7.20 1.70 9.19
CA CYS A 231 -6.32 1.83 8.02
C CYS A 231 -5.68 0.49 7.65
N ARG A 232 -5.13 -0.21 8.65
CA ARG A 232 -4.52 -1.53 8.44
C ARG A 232 -5.56 -2.56 7.96
N GLU A 233 -6.77 -2.56 8.54
CA GLU A 233 -7.86 -3.44 8.10
C GLU A 233 -8.36 -3.12 6.69
N ALA A 234 -8.30 -1.85 6.28
CA ALA A 234 -8.59 -1.43 4.93
C ALA A 234 -7.49 -1.84 3.92
N GLY A 235 -6.32 -2.26 4.40
CA GLY A 235 -5.20 -2.74 3.59
C GLY A 235 -4.13 -1.69 3.30
N CYS A 236 -4.10 -0.55 4.00
CA CYS A 236 -3.04 0.45 3.80
C CYS A 236 -1.65 -0.15 4.13
N ASP A 237 -0.69 -0.01 3.21
CA ASP A 237 0.66 -0.56 3.34
C ASP A 237 1.51 0.25 4.33
N LEU A 238 1.35 1.57 4.27
CA LEU A 238 2.13 2.55 5.00
C LEU A 238 1.20 3.52 5.75
N VAL A 239 1.69 4.06 6.86
CA VAL A 239 0.96 5.05 7.66
C VAL A 239 1.85 6.22 8.05
N GLN A 240 1.26 7.41 8.07
CA GLN A 240 1.89 8.65 8.52
C GLN A 240 0.88 9.45 9.34
N GLY A 241 1.33 10.04 10.45
CA GLY A 241 0.49 10.86 11.29
C GLY A 241 1.03 11.00 12.70
N TRP A 242 0.33 11.75 13.54
CA TRP A 242 0.77 12.04 14.90
C TRP A 242 0.78 10.82 15.81
N PHE A 243 0.00 9.78 15.50
CA PHE A 243 0.07 8.49 16.18
C PHE A 243 1.46 7.84 16.03
N VAL A 244 2.09 8.02 14.87
CA VAL A 244 3.47 7.56 14.61
C VAL A 244 4.46 8.54 15.22
N SER A 245 4.51 9.75 14.68
CA SER A 245 5.35 10.85 15.16
C SER A 245 4.95 12.17 14.48
N ARG A 246 5.13 13.27 15.20
CA ARG A 246 5.05 14.60 14.62
C ARG A 246 6.31 14.86 13.76
N PRO A 247 6.26 15.83 12.83
CA PRO A 247 7.47 16.28 12.11
C PRO A 247 8.52 16.80 13.09
N VAL A 248 9.75 16.27 13.01
CA VAL A 248 10.86 16.63 13.91
C VAL A 248 11.99 17.33 13.17
N THR A 249 12.55 18.37 13.77
CA THR A 249 13.79 19.02 13.30
C THR A 249 15.04 18.44 13.98
N ASP A 250 14.88 17.85 15.17
CA ASP A 250 15.91 17.05 15.84
C ASP A 250 15.80 15.58 15.41
N PHE A 251 16.70 15.16 14.53
CA PHE A 251 16.69 13.81 13.97
C PHE A 251 17.14 12.73 14.96
N SER A 252 17.70 13.09 16.12
CA SER A 252 18.03 12.11 17.17
C SER A 252 16.78 11.47 17.79
N ALA A 253 15.61 12.12 17.66
CA ALA A 253 14.33 11.59 18.09
C ALA A 253 13.73 10.54 17.13
N LEU A 254 14.31 10.35 15.95
CA LEU A 254 13.83 9.37 14.97
C LEU A 254 14.18 7.94 15.43
N SER A 255 13.18 7.08 15.51
CA SER A 255 13.36 5.65 15.79
C SER A 255 13.35 4.83 14.49
N PRO A 256 14.11 3.71 14.39
CA PRO A 256 13.99 2.78 13.28
C PRO A 256 12.66 1.99 13.28
N VAL A 257 12.03 1.83 14.45
CA VAL A 257 10.75 1.12 14.62
C VAL A 257 9.89 1.86 15.64
N TYR A 258 8.60 2.06 15.35
CA TYR A 258 7.64 2.72 16.24
C TYR A 258 6.80 1.66 16.97
N ALA A 259 7.06 1.51 18.27
CA ALA A 259 6.52 0.43 19.08
C ALA A 259 4.98 0.43 19.18
N GLN A 260 4.35 1.61 19.19
CA GLN A 260 2.90 1.73 19.21
C GLN A 260 2.25 1.15 17.94
N VAL A 261 2.88 1.32 16.78
CA VAL A 261 2.44 0.72 15.50
C VAL A 261 2.70 -0.78 15.51
N ALA A 262 3.88 -1.22 15.96
CA ALA A 262 4.24 -2.63 16.04
C ALA A 262 3.32 -3.43 16.98
N ARG A 263 2.91 -2.84 18.12
CA ARG A 263 2.03 -3.46 19.11
C ARG A 263 0.59 -3.55 18.63
N ALA A 264 0.02 -2.45 18.12
CA ALA A 264 -1.30 -2.47 17.51
C ALA A 264 -1.32 -3.39 16.27
N GLY A 265 -0.19 -3.53 15.59
CA GLY A 265 0.15 -4.48 14.52
C GLY A 265 0.07 -5.97 14.92
N GLY A 266 0.42 -6.29 16.17
CA GLY A 266 0.75 -7.65 16.62
C GLY A 266 -0.43 -8.60 16.85
N THR A 267 -1.66 -8.11 16.99
CA THR A 267 -2.82 -8.94 17.37
C THR A 267 -3.20 -9.99 16.32
N ARG A 268 -2.79 -9.86 15.05
CA ARG A 268 -2.99 -10.88 14.00
C ARG A 268 -1.78 -11.78 13.71
N ARG A 269 -0.56 -11.43 14.13
CA ARG A 269 0.67 -12.14 13.72
C ARG A 269 0.83 -13.54 14.31
N ASN A 270 0.05 -13.91 15.33
CA ASN A 270 0.17 -15.23 15.99
C ASN A 270 -0.69 -16.35 15.38
N SER A 271 -1.52 -16.06 14.37
CA SER A 271 -2.19 -17.09 13.59
C SER A 271 -1.69 -17.01 12.15
N ARG A 272 -0.78 -17.91 11.74
CA ARG A 272 -0.45 -18.09 10.33
C ARG A 272 -1.75 -18.48 9.62
N THR A 273 -2.34 -17.56 8.87
CA THR A 273 -3.53 -17.83 8.07
C THR A 273 -3.24 -18.98 7.11
N LEU A 274 -4.26 -19.76 6.77
CA LEU A 274 -4.11 -20.84 5.78
C LEU A 274 -3.49 -20.32 4.47
N ASP A 275 -3.88 -19.11 4.07
CA ASP A 275 -3.31 -18.40 2.91
C ASP A 275 -1.79 -18.22 3.04
N SER A 276 -1.30 -17.63 4.14
CA SER A 276 0.14 -17.38 4.33
C SER A 276 0.98 -18.67 4.24
N ILE A 277 0.43 -19.79 4.72
CA ILE A 277 1.11 -21.11 4.68
C ILE A 277 1.15 -21.63 3.25
N LEU A 278 0.02 -21.60 2.54
CA LEU A 278 -0.09 -22.08 1.17
C LEU A 278 0.75 -21.24 0.21
N ILE A 279 0.69 -19.91 0.34
CA ILE A 279 1.48 -18.95 -0.43
C ILE A 279 2.96 -19.26 -0.26
N ARG A 280 3.48 -19.29 0.98
CA ARG A 280 4.90 -19.54 1.26
C ARG A 280 5.44 -20.86 0.71
N ARG A 281 4.58 -21.86 0.57
CA ARG A 281 4.97 -23.17 0.01
C ARG A 281 5.13 -23.13 -1.51
N GLU A 282 4.41 -22.26 -2.20
CA GLU A 282 4.42 -22.16 -3.67
C GLU A 282 5.25 -20.98 -4.20
N ILE A 283 5.91 -20.21 -3.32
CA ILE A 283 6.83 -19.13 -3.70
C ILE A 283 7.97 -19.71 -4.52
N GLU A 284 8.21 -19.08 -5.68
CA GLU A 284 9.41 -19.34 -6.45
C GLU A 284 10.48 -18.29 -6.12
N HIS A 285 11.64 -18.75 -5.67
CA HIS A 285 12.81 -17.89 -5.43
C HIS A 285 13.65 -17.79 -6.70
N VAL A 286 13.46 -16.67 -7.41
CA VAL A 286 14.17 -16.38 -8.66
C VAL A 286 15.36 -15.46 -8.38
N ALA A 287 16.44 -15.64 -9.14
CA ALA A 287 17.53 -14.68 -9.16
C ALA A 287 17.00 -13.28 -9.54
N VAL A 288 17.60 -12.24 -8.97
CA VAL A 288 17.14 -10.87 -9.14
C VAL A 288 18.23 -10.00 -9.76
N LEU A 289 17.81 -9.04 -10.57
CA LEU A 289 18.66 -8.00 -11.11
C LEU A 289 18.61 -6.76 -10.21
N ARG A 290 19.72 -6.04 -10.07
CA ARG A 290 19.72 -4.71 -9.45
C ARG A 290 19.45 -3.65 -10.51
N GLU A 291 18.75 -2.57 -10.15
CA GLU A 291 18.43 -1.47 -11.07
C GLU A 291 19.66 -0.76 -11.66
N ASN A 292 20.83 -0.93 -11.04
CA ASN A 292 22.12 -0.40 -11.49
C ASN A 292 23.00 -1.45 -12.19
N GLU A 293 22.48 -2.66 -12.45
CA GLU A 293 23.20 -3.68 -13.21
C GLU A 293 23.50 -3.18 -14.63
N SER A 294 24.66 -3.59 -15.13
CA SER A 294 25.02 -3.35 -16.52
C SER A 294 24.18 -4.21 -17.45
N LEU A 295 23.94 -3.73 -18.67
CA LEU A 295 23.25 -4.54 -19.68
C LEU A 295 24.03 -5.82 -20.03
N GLU A 296 25.37 -5.82 -19.91
CA GLU A 296 26.19 -7.02 -20.04
C GLU A 296 25.87 -8.06 -18.96
N SER A 297 25.73 -7.64 -17.70
CA SER A 297 25.27 -8.49 -16.60
C SER A 297 23.90 -9.10 -16.94
N VAL A 298 22.97 -8.29 -17.43
CA VAL A 298 21.62 -8.73 -17.81
C VAL A 298 21.66 -9.83 -18.88
N PHE A 299 22.49 -9.68 -19.92
CA PHE A 299 22.70 -10.73 -20.94
C PHE A 299 23.19 -12.03 -20.31
N GLU A 300 24.11 -11.96 -19.35
CA GLU A 300 24.61 -13.13 -18.64
C GLU A 300 23.53 -13.83 -17.80
N PHE A 301 22.61 -13.09 -17.18
CA PHE A 301 21.47 -13.66 -16.46
C PHE A 301 20.59 -14.53 -17.38
N PHE A 302 20.15 -13.98 -18.52
CA PHE A 302 19.34 -14.74 -19.49
C PHE A 302 20.12 -15.87 -20.16
N ARG A 303 21.43 -15.72 -20.36
CA ARG A 303 22.28 -16.79 -20.90
C ARG A 303 22.41 -17.97 -19.93
N ARG A 304 22.48 -17.71 -18.62
CA ARG A 304 22.59 -18.73 -17.57
C ARG A 304 21.31 -19.52 -17.38
N ASP A 305 20.15 -18.90 -17.60
CA ASP A 305 18.84 -19.57 -17.57
C ASP A 305 18.02 -19.29 -18.84
N PRO A 306 18.29 -20.01 -19.94
CA PRO A 306 17.64 -19.77 -21.24
C PRO A 306 16.13 -20.08 -21.26
N ARG A 307 15.60 -20.72 -20.22
CA ARG A 307 14.16 -21.01 -20.12
C ARG A 307 13.40 -19.87 -19.46
N ARG A 308 14.11 -18.94 -18.81
CA ARG A 308 13.53 -17.79 -18.13
C ARG A 308 13.20 -16.69 -19.13
N THR A 309 11.97 -16.21 -19.07
CA THR A 309 11.44 -15.14 -19.92
C THR A 309 11.54 -13.75 -19.28
N PHE A 310 11.76 -13.69 -17.95
CA PHE A 310 11.96 -12.44 -17.21
C PHE A 310 12.76 -12.64 -15.92
N PHE A 311 13.27 -11.53 -15.36
CA PHE A 311 13.85 -11.47 -14.02
C PHE A 311 13.25 -10.30 -13.22
N PRO A 312 12.96 -10.47 -11.93
CA PRO A 312 12.60 -9.35 -11.06
C PRO A 312 13.77 -8.37 -10.93
N VAL A 313 13.44 -7.07 -10.93
CA VAL A 313 14.41 -5.99 -10.75
C VAL A 313 14.17 -5.32 -9.40
N LEU A 314 15.22 -5.25 -8.59
CA LEU A 314 15.18 -4.63 -7.26
C LEU A 314 15.97 -3.32 -7.26
N ASN A 315 15.54 -2.39 -6.42
CA ASN A 315 16.33 -1.20 -6.11
C ASN A 315 17.43 -1.50 -5.07
N ALA A 316 18.11 -0.43 -4.64
CA ALA A 316 19.12 -0.50 -3.58
C ALA A 316 18.59 -0.99 -2.21
N ASN A 317 17.27 -0.94 -1.98
CA ASN A 317 16.60 -1.27 -0.71
C ASN A 317 16.02 -2.69 -0.68
N ASP A 318 16.32 -3.53 -1.68
CA ASP A 318 15.65 -4.83 -1.91
C ASP A 318 14.14 -4.72 -2.20
N GLU A 319 13.65 -3.54 -2.58
CA GLU A 319 12.27 -3.36 -2.99
C GLU A 319 12.11 -3.67 -4.47
N PRO A 320 11.05 -4.39 -4.86
CA PRO A 320 10.78 -4.66 -6.25
C PRO A 320 10.38 -3.39 -7.01
N ARG A 321 11.01 -3.19 -8.17
CA ARG A 321 10.67 -2.14 -9.15
C ARG A 321 9.78 -2.66 -10.27
N GLY A 322 9.74 -3.98 -10.46
CA GLY A 322 9.03 -4.64 -11.54
C GLY A 322 9.85 -5.81 -12.07
N ILE A 323 9.64 -6.13 -13.35
CA ILE A 323 10.34 -7.20 -14.04
C ILE A 323 11.04 -6.68 -15.29
N LEU A 324 12.10 -7.37 -15.70
CA LEU A 324 12.74 -7.17 -16.99
C LEU A 324 12.49 -8.41 -17.84
N HIS A 325 11.78 -8.24 -18.95
CA HIS A 325 11.56 -9.33 -19.90
C HIS A 325 12.75 -9.53 -20.85
N GLU A 326 12.93 -10.76 -21.29
CA GLU A 326 13.95 -11.17 -22.26
C GLU A 326 13.75 -10.46 -23.62
N TYR A 327 12.51 -10.16 -24.02
CA TYR A 327 12.26 -9.54 -25.32
C TYR A 327 12.88 -8.14 -25.44
N HIS A 328 12.95 -7.36 -24.35
CA HIS A 328 13.65 -6.07 -24.33
C HIS A 328 15.14 -6.23 -24.62
N VAL A 329 15.74 -7.32 -24.12
CA VAL A 329 17.15 -7.64 -24.30
C VAL A 329 17.42 -8.16 -25.72
N LYS A 330 16.50 -8.94 -26.28
CA LYS A 330 16.52 -9.39 -27.68
C LYS A 330 16.45 -8.21 -28.65
N GLU A 331 15.54 -7.28 -28.44
CA GLU A 331 15.41 -6.08 -29.30
C GLU A 331 16.71 -5.28 -29.42
N LEU A 332 17.43 -5.13 -28.30
CA LEU A 332 18.76 -4.49 -28.27
C LEU A 332 19.83 -5.30 -29.01
N SER A 333 19.71 -6.62 -29.06
CA SER A 333 20.68 -7.51 -29.70
C SER A 333 20.55 -7.58 -31.22
N TYR A 334 19.31 -7.49 -31.74
CA TYR A 334 19.03 -7.59 -33.16
C TYR A 334 19.23 -6.27 -33.93
N HIS A 335 19.41 -5.14 -33.24
CA HIS A 335 19.70 -3.87 -33.90
C HIS A 335 21.13 -3.90 -34.50
N PRO A 336 21.34 -3.49 -35.77
CA PRO A 336 22.65 -3.56 -36.46
C PRO A 336 23.81 -2.85 -35.72
N PHE A 337 23.49 -1.90 -34.85
CA PHE A 337 24.44 -1.16 -34.01
C PHE A 337 24.21 -1.36 -32.50
N GLY A 338 23.39 -2.34 -32.11
CA GLY A 338 22.95 -2.54 -30.72
C GLY A 338 24.11 -2.76 -29.76
N ARG A 339 25.07 -3.63 -30.13
CA ARG A 339 26.29 -3.86 -29.33
C ARG A 339 27.19 -2.63 -29.20
N ASP A 340 27.23 -1.77 -30.20
CA ASP A 340 28.07 -0.56 -30.18
C ASP A 340 27.38 0.60 -29.44
N LEU A 341 26.04 0.68 -29.49
CA LEU A 341 25.22 1.58 -28.68
C LEU A 341 25.33 1.26 -27.18
N LEU A 342 25.39 -0.02 -26.81
CA LEU A 342 25.59 -0.48 -25.43
C LEU A 342 26.95 -0.08 -24.84
N LYS A 343 27.98 0.04 -25.70
CA LYS A 343 29.33 0.47 -25.32
C LYS A 343 29.48 1.99 -25.21
N ASN A 344 28.55 2.75 -25.78
CA ASN A 344 28.62 4.20 -25.78
C ASN A 344 28.05 4.77 -24.47
N ARG A 345 28.91 5.33 -23.62
CA ARG A 345 28.51 5.96 -22.33
C ARG A 345 27.43 7.04 -22.47
N LEU A 346 27.32 7.69 -23.63
CA LEU A 346 26.28 8.70 -23.91
C LEU A 346 24.90 8.10 -24.21
N TYR A 347 24.83 6.82 -24.60
CA TYR A 347 23.59 6.13 -25.01
C TYR A 347 23.22 4.94 -24.11
N GLN A 348 23.92 4.76 -22.99
CA GLN A 348 23.54 3.79 -21.97
C GLN A 348 22.20 4.22 -21.34
N LYS A 349 21.10 3.75 -21.93
CA LYS A 349 19.81 3.74 -21.25
C LYS A 349 19.99 2.94 -19.96
N SER A 350 19.66 3.56 -18.83
CA SER A 350 19.63 2.88 -17.54
C SER A 350 18.71 1.66 -17.64
N LEU A 351 19.01 0.60 -16.89
CA LEU A 351 18.19 -0.61 -16.83
C LEU A 351 16.72 -0.27 -16.53
N SER A 352 16.48 0.79 -15.75
CA SER A 352 15.17 1.35 -15.43
C SER A 352 14.27 1.61 -16.64
N HIS A 353 14.85 1.86 -17.83
CA HIS A 353 14.09 2.08 -19.06
C HIS A 353 13.38 0.84 -19.59
N PHE A 354 13.88 -0.35 -19.24
CA PHE A 354 13.39 -1.64 -19.74
C PHE A 354 12.59 -2.40 -18.69
N VAL A 355 12.48 -1.86 -17.47
CA VAL A 355 11.68 -2.47 -16.41
C VAL A 355 10.22 -2.20 -16.69
N THR A 356 9.43 -3.26 -16.80
CA THR A 356 7.97 -3.20 -16.83
C THR A 356 7.41 -3.35 -15.43
N THR A 357 6.33 -2.62 -15.16
CA THR A 357 5.58 -2.77 -13.92
C THR A 357 5.06 -4.20 -13.83
N ALA A 358 5.23 -4.81 -12.66
CA ALA A 358 4.65 -6.09 -12.32
C ALA A 358 3.81 -5.92 -11.05
N PRO A 359 2.75 -6.72 -10.87
CA PRO A 359 1.92 -6.67 -9.68
C PRO A 359 2.76 -7.06 -8.48
N ILE A 360 2.73 -6.25 -7.44
CA ILE A 360 3.47 -6.46 -6.19
C ILE A 360 2.45 -6.59 -5.06
N ALA A 361 2.61 -7.60 -4.20
CA ALA A 361 1.72 -7.80 -3.05
C ALA A 361 2.49 -8.36 -1.85
N ASP A 362 1.99 -8.08 -0.65
CA ASP A 362 2.52 -8.65 0.59
C ASP A 362 2.17 -10.15 0.72
N LEU A 363 3.01 -10.90 1.43
CA LEU A 363 2.81 -12.32 1.72
C LEU A 363 1.55 -12.62 2.54
N ASP A 364 1.07 -11.64 3.30
CA ASP A 364 -0.13 -11.78 4.12
C ASP A 364 -1.41 -11.42 3.34
N THR A 365 -1.29 -10.97 2.08
CA THR A 365 -2.43 -10.69 1.20
C THR A 365 -3.22 -11.98 0.90
N PRO A 366 -4.56 -11.98 1.04
CA PRO A 366 -5.40 -13.14 0.73
C PRO A 366 -5.22 -13.64 -0.71
N ALA A 367 -5.25 -14.96 -0.90
CA ALA A 367 -4.99 -15.58 -2.21
C ALA A 367 -5.99 -15.12 -3.29
N GLU A 368 -7.25 -14.86 -2.93
CA GLU A 368 -8.27 -14.33 -3.84
C GLU A 368 -7.89 -12.94 -4.35
N GLN A 369 -7.42 -12.06 -3.46
CA GLN A 369 -6.99 -10.72 -3.82
C GLN A 369 -5.72 -10.76 -4.68
N LEU A 370 -4.79 -11.68 -4.42
CA LEU A 370 -3.62 -11.89 -5.29
C LEU A 370 -4.02 -12.28 -6.73
N LEU A 371 -5.08 -13.08 -6.88
CA LEU A 371 -5.61 -13.45 -8.18
C LEU A 371 -6.25 -12.25 -8.89
N ASP A 372 -6.98 -11.40 -8.16
CA ASP A 372 -7.56 -10.17 -8.71
C ASP A 372 -6.46 -9.20 -9.18
N VAL A 373 -5.40 -9.01 -8.37
CA VAL A 373 -4.24 -8.19 -8.72
C VAL A 373 -3.51 -8.76 -9.95
N PHE A 374 -3.34 -10.08 -10.03
CA PHE A 374 -2.72 -10.73 -11.19
C PHE A 374 -3.53 -10.55 -12.48
N THR A 375 -4.85 -10.69 -12.38
CA THR A 375 -5.75 -10.63 -13.56
C THR A 375 -6.07 -9.20 -14.00
N GLY A 376 -6.07 -8.24 -13.07
CA GLY A 376 -6.35 -6.83 -13.34
C GLY A 376 -5.27 -6.13 -14.19
N MET A 377 -4.02 -6.60 -14.12
CA MET A 377 -2.95 -6.14 -14.99
C MET A 377 -2.71 -7.15 -16.11
N GLY A 378 -3.29 -6.92 -17.29
CA GLY A 378 -3.15 -7.81 -18.44
C GLY A 378 -1.68 -8.03 -18.87
N GLY A 379 -1.35 -9.27 -19.24
CA GLY A 379 -0.05 -9.62 -19.83
C GLY A 379 1.08 -9.95 -18.84
N ASN A 380 0.79 -10.04 -17.54
CA ASN A 380 1.80 -10.39 -16.55
C ASN A 380 2.08 -11.88 -16.43
N GLU A 381 3.34 -12.20 -16.18
CA GLU A 381 3.81 -13.58 -16.01
C GLU A 381 3.88 -14.00 -14.53
N CYS A 382 3.92 -13.03 -13.61
CA CYS A 382 3.99 -13.30 -12.18
C CYS A 382 3.40 -12.17 -11.32
N VAL A 383 3.14 -12.50 -10.05
CA VAL A 383 3.03 -11.54 -8.95
C VAL A 383 4.32 -11.57 -8.16
N ILE A 384 4.92 -10.41 -7.92
CA ILE A 384 6.07 -10.29 -7.03
C ILE A 384 5.56 -10.23 -5.59
N LEU A 385 6.08 -11.09 -4.74
CA LEU A 385 5.74 -11.13 -3.33
C LEU A 385 6.77 -10.38 -2.50
N THR A 386 6.28 -9.63 -1.52
CA THR A 386 7.11 -8.93 -0.55
C THR A 386 6.83 -9.38 0.88
N GLU A 387 7.88 -9.39 1.69
CA GLU A 387 7.80 -9.50 3.14
C GLU A 387 8.45 -8.26 3.75
N ASN A 388 7.69 -7.50 4.54
CA ASN A 388 8.16 -6.22 5.08
C ASN A 388 8.63 -5.28 3.96
N LEU A 389 7.87 -5.20 2.86
CA LEU A 389 8.12 -4.40 1.64
C LEU A 389 9.36 -4.79 0.81
N ARG A 390 10.11 -5.81 1.25
CA ARG A 390 11.29 -6.35 0.54
C ARG A 390 10.93 -7.60 -0.24
N TYR A 391 11.63 -7.83 -1.34
CA TYR A 391 11.41 -8.99 -2.20
C TYR A 391 11.54 -10.31 -1.43
N ALA A 392 10.48 -11.12 -1.46
CA ALA A 392 10.46 -12.47 -0.90
C ALA A 392 10.53 -13.54 -2.01
N GLY A 393 9.95 -13.27 -3.17
CA GLY A 393 9.92 -14.19 -4.30
C GLY A 393 8.85 -13.81 -5.30
N ILE A 394 8.46 -14.74 -6.16
CA ILE A 394 7.34 -14.55 -7.09
C ILE A 394 6.32 -15.70 -7.00
N LEU A 395 5.10 -15.43 -7.45
CA LEU A 395 4.10 -16.44 -7.78
C LEU A 395 3.75 -16.38 -9.26
N SER A 396 3.69 -17.55 -9.87
CA SER A 396 3.14 -17.70 -11.22
C SER A 396 1.60 -17.83 -11.17
N ALA A 397 0.95 -17.64 -12.32
CA ALA A 397 -0.48 -17.89 -12.48
C ALA A 397 -0.88 -19.32 -12.06
N SER A 398 -0.06 -20.32 -12.41
CA SER A 398 -0.33 -21.72 -12.06
C SER A 398 -0.17 -21.98 -10.57
N SER A 399 0.80 -21.34 -9.91
CA SER A 399 0.96 -21.38 -8.45
C SER A 399 -0.26 -20.79 -7.74
N LEU A 400 -0.75 -19.63 -8.20
CA LEU A 400 -1.96 -19.00 -7.64
C LEU A 400 -3.19 -19.90 -7.78
N LEU A 401 -3.42 -20.49 -8.96
CA LEU A 401 -4.54 -21.42 -9.17
C LEU A 401 -4.44 -22.66 -8.26
N LYS A 402 -3.22 -23.17 -8.05
CA LYS A 402 -2.99 -24.29 -7.14
C LYS A 402 -3.29 -23.93 -5.69
N ILE A 403 -2.85 -22.75 -5.22
CA ILE A 403 -3.17 -22.23 -3.88
C ILE A 403 -4.68 -22.13 -3.69
N ILE A 404 -5.39 -21.51 -4.64
CA ILE A 404 -6.85 -21.35 -4.57
C ILE A 404 -7.56 -22.71 -4.55
N ASN A 405 -7.13 -23.66 -5.38
CA ASN A 405 -7.74 -24.99 -5.42
C ASN A 405 -7.51 -25.77 -4.12
N GLU A 406 -6.29 -25.74 -3.56
CA GLU A 406 -5.99 -26.37 -2.28
C GLU A 406 -6.73 -25.72 -1.12
N LYS A 407 -6.84 -24.38 -1.11
CA LYS A 407 -7.66 -23.66 -0.14
C LYS A 407 -9.10 -24.14 -0.21
N ARG A 408 -9.69 -24.20 -1.41
CA ARG A 408 -11.06 -24.70 -1.62
C ARG A 408 -11.23 -26.13 -1.14
N LEU A 409 -10.28 -27.02 -1.44
CA LEU A 409 -10.31 -28.41 -0.96
C LEU A 409 -10.29 -28.49 0.56
N LYS A 410 -9.39 -27.76 1.23
CA LYS A 410 -9.33 -27.72 2.70
C LYS A 410 -10.60 -27.15 3.31
N THR A 411 -11.14 -26.07 2.75
CA THR A 411 -12.42 -25.51 3.20
C THR A 411 -13.57 -26.50 2.99
N ALA A 412 -13.57 -27.28 1.90
CA ALA A 412 -14.58 -28.30 1.65
C ALA A 412 -14.43 -29.52 2.58
N GLU A 413 -13.20 -29.92 2.93
CA GLU A 413 -12.94 -30.96 3.94
C GLU A 413 -13.46 -30.58 5.32
N ASP A 414 -13.42 -29.28 5.65
CA ASP A 414 -13.96 -28.75 6.90
C ASP A 414 -15.48 -28.48 6.86
N GLN A 415 -16.17 -28.73 5.74
CA GLN A 415 -17.63 -28.63 5.65
C GLN A 415 -18.32 -29.96 5.98
N ASN A 416 -19.51 -29.86 6.56
CA ASN A 416 -20.37 -31.02 6.75
C ASN A 416 -20.87 -31.51 5.37
N PRO A 417 -20.63 -32.78 4.99
CA PRO A 417 -20.87 -33.28 3.63
C PRO A 417 -22.34 -33.32 3.23
N LEU A 418 -23.26 -33.37 4.21
CA LEU A 418 -24.69 -33.42 3.96
C LEU A 418 -25.26 -32.01 3.72
N THR A 419 -24.84 -31.05 4.53
CA THR A 419 -25.45 -29.70 4.56
C THR A 419 -24.61 -28.62 3.86
N GLY A 420 -23.33 -28.89 3.64
CA GLY A 420 -22.33 -27.93 3.17
C GLY A 420 -22.08 -26.77 4.14
N LEU A 421 -22.57 -26.86 5.38
CA LEU A 421 -22.29 -25.85 6.41
C LEU A 421 -20.88 -26.06 6.97
N PRO A 422 -20.20 -24.98 7.42
CA PRO A 422 -18.93 -25.08 8.14
C PRO A 422 -19.00 -26.08 9.30
N GLY A 423 -17.99 -26.94 9.43
CA GLY A 423 -17.91 -27.97 10.45
C GLY A 423 -17.14 -27.53 11.71
N ASN A 424 -16.76 -28.52 12.52
CA ASN A 424 -16.20 -28.29 13.86
C ASN A 424 -14.89 -27.49 13.90
N ARG A 425 -14.05 -27.55 12.85
CA ARG A 425 -12.85 -26.72 12.79
C ARG A 425 -13.21 -25.24 12.64
N SER A 426 -14.03 -24.90 11.65
CA SER A 426 -14.47 -23.54 11.39
C SER A 426 -15.27 -22.94 12.55
N ILE A 427 -16.10 -23.74 13.23
CA ILE A 427 -16.80 -23.30 14.45
C ILE A 427 -15.80 -22.90 15.54
N ARG A 428 -14.75 -23.69 15.74
CA ARG A 428 -13.70 -23.41 16.73
C ARG A 428 -12.90 -22.15 16.37
N ASP A 429 -12.51 -22.01 15.11
CA ASP A 429 -11.78 -20.83 14.63
C ASP A 429 -12.61 -19.56 14.79
N TYR A 430 -13.92 -19.63 14.48
CA TYR A 430 -14.86 -18.54 14.73
C TYR A 430 -14.93 -18.17 16.23
N LEU A 431 -15.10 -19.16 17.10
CA LEU A 431 -15.15 -18.94 18.55
C LEU A 431 -13.84 -18.33 19.04
N GLN A 432 -12.69 -18.76 18.53
CA GLN A 432 -11.39 -18.23 18.92
C GLN A 432 -11.17 -16.79 18.43
N ASP A 433 -11.52 -16.47 17.19
CA ASP A 433 -11.45 -15.11 16.62
C ASP A 433 -12.36 -14.14 17.38
N LYS A 434 -13.58 -14.57 17.71
CA LYS A 434 -14.57 -13.72 18.41
C LYS A 434 -14.42 -13.72 19.93
N ALA A 435 -13.64 -14.62 20.53
CA ALA A 435 -13.36 -14.64 21.97
C ALA A 435 -12.33 -13.59 22.44
N LEU A 436 -11.80 -12.75 21.55
CA LEU A 436 -10.87 -11.66 21.92
C LEU A 436 -11.57 -10.60 22.79
N ASP A 437 -10.81 -9.99 23.72
CA ASP A 437 -11.32 -8.97 24.66
C ASP A 437 -11.97 -7.77 23.94
N GLY A 438 -13.18 -7.38 24.36
CA GLY A 438 -13.88 -6.19 23.87
C GLY A 438 -15.36 -6.14 24.25
N ASP A 439 -15.93 -4.93 24.29
CA ASP A 439 -17.30 -4.65 24.80
C ASP A 439 -18.44 -5.01 23.82
N GLN A 440 -18.13 -5.62 22.67
CA GLN A 440 -19.16 -6.01 21.71
C GLN A 440 -20.00 -7.19 22.21
N LEU A 441 -21.33 -7.05 22.10
CA LEU A 441 -22.27 -8.11 22.42
C LEU A 441 -22.11 -9.29 21.44
N ARG A 442 -22.04 -10.50 21.98
CA ARG A 442 -21.88 -11.75 21.23
C ARG A 442 -22.97 -12.72 21.64
N CYS A 443 -23.75 -13.19 20.68
CA CYS A 443 -24.80 -14.18 20.88
C CYS A 443 -24.36 -15.50 20.25
N LEU A 444 -24.30 -16.56 21.05
CA LEU A 444 -23.99 -17.91 20.60
C LEU A 444 -25.28 -18.74 20.72
N CYS A 445 -25.75 -19.26 19.60
CA CYS A 445 -26.97 -20.05 19.48
C CYS A 445 -26.58 -21.49 19.13
N TYR A 446 -27.13 -22.43 19.86
CA TYR A 446 -26.99 -23.86 19.61
C TYR A 446 -28.37 -24.42 19.29
N PHE A 447 -28.46 -25.25 18.25
CA PHE A 447 -29.70 -25.85 17.80
C PHE A 447 -29.56 -27.37 17.80
N ASP A 448 -30.60 -28.05 18.26
CA ASP A 448 -30.70 -29.51 18.31
C ASP A 448 -32.11 -29.91 17.86
N PHE A 449 -32.25 -31.08 17.26
CA PHE A 449 -33.56 -31.62 16.85
C PHE A 449 -34.13 -32.52 17.93
N ASP A 450 -35.19 -32.07 18.59
CA ASP A 450 -35.92 -32.90 19.53
C ASP A 450 -36.42 -34.20 18.87
N ASN A 451 -36.06 -35.34 19.48
CA ASN A 451 -36.50 -36.67 19.05
C ASN A 451 -36.12 -37.05 17.61
N PHE A 452 -34.98 -36.58 17.09
CA PHE A 452 -34.55 -36.89 15.72
C PHE A 452 -34.29 -38.38 15.47
N LYS A 453 -33.72 -39.09 16.45
CA LYS A 453 -33.50 -40.55 16.34
C LYS A 453 -34.82 -41.33 16.14
N PRO A 454 -35.85 -41.16 16.99
CA PRO A 454 -37.19 -41.71 16.71
C PRO A 454 -37.78 -41.33 15.35
N PHE A 455 -37.54 -40.09 14.88
CA PHE A 455 -37.96 -39.67 13.55
C PHE A 455 -37.28 -40.50 12.45
N ASN A 456 -35.97 -40.68 12.52
CA ASN A 456 -35.21 -41.52 11.59
C ASN A 456 -35.65 -42.98 11.63
N ASP A 457 -35.91 -43.52 12.81
CA ASP A 457 -36.40 -44.90 12.98
C ASP A 457 -37.76 -45.11 12.30
N ARG A 458 -38.60 -44.07 12.26
CA ARG A 458 -39.95 -44.12 11.66
C ARG A 458 -39.98 -43.83 10.16
N TYR A 459 -39.22 -42.82 9.71
CA TYR A 459 -39.31 -42.28 8.34
C TYR A 459 -38.09 -42.59 7.47
N GLY A 460 -37.04 -43.17 8.05
CA GLY A 460 -35.80 -43.55 7.38
C GLY A 460 -34.80 -42.40 7.26
N PHE A 461 -33.51 -42.76 7.22
CA PHE A 461 -32.39 -41.80 7.18
C PHE A 461 -32.45 -40.82 6.01
N HIS A 462 -32.94 -41.23 4.83
CA HIS A 462 -33.09 -40.31 3.70
C HIS A 462 -34.04 -39.13 3.99
N LYS A 463 -35.07 -39.33 4.82
CA LYS A 463 -35.97 -38.25 5.24
C LYS A 463 -35.35 -37.40 6.35
N GLY A 464 -34.55 -38.02 7.23
CA GLY A 464 -33.71 -37.29 8.18
C GLY A 464 -32.71 -36.37 7.50
N ASP A 465 -31.97 -36.89 6.53
CA ASP A 465 -30.99 -36.14 5.73
C ASP A 465 -31.62 -34.93 5.03
N LEU A 466 -32.83 -35.11 4.50
CA LEU A 466 -33.61 -34.02 3.91
C LEU A 466 -34.00 -32.98 4.96
N ALA A 467 -34.43 -33.38 6.16
CA ALA A 467 -34.76 -32.46 7.24
C ALA A 467 -33.54 -31.61 7.66
N LEU A 468 -32.38 -32.24 7.84
CA LEU A 468 -31.13 -31.54 8.16
C LEU A 468 -30.72 -30.57 7.05
N SER A 469 -30.87 -30.97 5.78
CA SER A 469 -30.54 -30.12 4.62
C SER A 469 -31.49 -28.91 4.48
N LEU A 470 -32.77 -29.11 4.77
CA LEU A 470 -33.77 -28.03 4.80
C LEU A 470 -33.46 -27.04 5.92
N PHE A 471 -33.17 -27.54 7.12
CA PHE A 471 -32.81 -26.68 8.24
C PHE A 471 -31.53 -25.89 7.99
N ALA A 472 -30.51 -26.51 7.40
CA ALA A 472 -29.31 -25.79 6.97
C ALA A 472 -29.63 -24.67 5.97
N SER A 473 -30.63 -24.87 5.10
CA SER A 473 -31.08 -23.86 4.15
C SER A 473 -31.84 -22.72 4.84
N LEU A 474 -32.66 -23.01 5.86
CA LEU A 474 -33.32 -22.01 6.70
C LEU A 474 -32.30 -21.17 7.47
N LEU A 475 -31.29 -21.81 8.08
CA LEU A 475 -30.20 -21.11 8.74
C LEU A 475 -29.49 -20.14 7.79
N ARG A 476 -29.10 -20.58 6.59
CA ARG A 476 -28.47 -19.70 5.59
C ARG A 476 -29.37 -18.53 5.16
N ARG A 477 -30.69 -18.71 5.13
CA ARG A 477 -31.66 -17.69 4.73
C ARG A 477 -31.86 -16.63 5.81
N ASP A 478 -31.96 -17.05 7.07
CA ASP A 478 -32.35 -16.17 8.17
C ASP A 478 -31.13 -15.53 8.87
N PHE A 479 -29.98 -16.20 8.84
CA PHE A 479 -28.73 -15.75 9.45
C PHE A 479 -27.78 -15.19 8.38
N VAL A 480 -28.12 -14.00 7.86
CA VAL A 480 -27.36 -13.31 6.79
C VAL A 480 -26.63 -12.08 7.33
N GLY A 481 -25.36 -11.92 6.96
CA GLY A 481 -24.52 -10.75 7.26
C GLY A 481 -23.07 -11.13 7.55
N GLU A 482 -22.14 -10.18 7.42
CA GLU A 482 -20.71 -10.39 7.76
C GLU A 482 -20.49 -10.61 9.28
N ASP A 483 -21.48 -10.26 10.09
CA ASP A 483 -21.49 -10.34 11.54
C ASP A 483 -22.07 -11.67 12.09
N VAL A 484 -22.43 -12.59 11.19
CA VAL A 484 -23.10 -13.85 11.50
C VAL A 484 -22.32 -15.04 10.93
N PHE A 485 -22.22 -16.11 11.70
CA PHE A 485 -21.63 -17.38 11.32
C PHE A 485 -22.62 -18.51 11.60
N VAL A 486 -22.77 -19.46 10.68
CA VAL A 486 -23.58 -20.68 10.87
C VAL A 486 -22.71 -21.91 10.60
N GLY A 487 -22.91 -22.97 11.37
CA GLY A 487 -22.16 -24.22 11.25
C GLY A 487 -22.98 -25.44 11.62
N HIS A 488 -22.50 -26.62 11.21
CA HIS A 488 -23.08 -27.92 11.52
C HIS A 488 -22.04 -28.73 12.32
N VAL A 489 -22.35 -28.96 13.59
CA VAL A 489 -21.47 -29.64 14.56
C VAL A 489 -21.35 -31.14 14.23
N GLY A 490 -22.49 -31.79 14.03
CA GLY A 490 -22.62 -33.16 13.55
C GLY A 490 -23.97 -33.76 13.95
N GLY A 491 -24.44 -34.78 13.23
CA GLY A 491 -25.75 -35.39 13.52
C GLY A 491 -26.89 -34.40 13.29
N ASP A 492 -27.63 -34.10 14.35
CA ASP A 492 -28.72 -33.13 14.46
C ASP A 492 -28.30 -31.76 15.04
N ASP A 493 -27.03 -31.60 15.41
CA ASP A 493 -26.52 -30.43 16.10
C ASP A 493 -26.02 -29.33 15.15
N PHE A 494 -26.54 -28.11 15.32
CA PHE A 494 -26.13 -26.91 14.56
C PHE A 494 -25.74 -25.77 15.49
N PHE A 495 -25.03 -24.80 14.92
CA PHE A 495 -24.51 -23.64 15.63
C PHE A 495 -24.72 -22.36 14.81
N ALA A 496 -25.04 -21.26 15.49
CA ALA A 496 -24.93 -19.92 14.94
C ALA A 496 -24.27 -18.96 15.94
N GLY A 497 -23.34 -18.14 15.46
CA GLY A 497 -22.74 -17.06 16.22
C GLY A 497 -23.07 -15.71 15.59
N ILE A 498 -23.48 -14.73 16.41
CA ILE A 498 -23.83 -13.38 15.98
C ILE A 498 -23.05 -12.37 16.84
N CYS A 499 -22.38 -11.41 16.19
CA CYS A 499 -21.65 -10.34 16.86
C CYS A 499 -22.30 -8.98 16.58
N GLY A 500 -22.36 -8.09 17.58
CA GLY A 500 -22.78 -6.70 17.40
C GLY A 500 -24.28 -6.45 17.18
N ARG A 501 -25.12 -7.49 17.08
CA ARG A 501 -26.58 -7.32 17.01
C ARG A 501 -27.22 -7.26 18.41
N PRO A 502 -28.19 -6.36 18.65
CA PRO A 502 -28.98 -6.38 19.87
C PRO A 502 -29.70 -7.72 20.05
N VAL A 503 -29.78 -8.19 21.31
CA VAL A 503 -30.44 -9.47 21.65
C VAL A 503 -31.87 -9.58 21.11
N GLY A 504 -32.61 -8.47 21.05
CA GLY A 504 -33.98 -8.44 20.51
C GLY A 504 -34.05 -8.88 19.04
N VAL A 505 -33.15 -8.38 18.19
CA VAL A 505 -33.10 -8.74 16.76
C VAL A 505 -32.72 -10.21 16.57
N VAL A 506 -31.80 -10.72 17.40
CA VAL A 506 -31.43 -12.14 17.40
C VAL A 506 -32.63 -13.00 17.79
N ARG A 507 -33.38 -12.59 18.82
CA ARG A 507 -34.59 -13.29 19.25
C ARG A 507 -35.66 -13.33 18.17
N GLU A 508 -35.95 -12.22 17.50
CA GLU A 508 -36.91 -12.19 16.38
C GLU A 508 -36.50 -13.13 15.24
N THR A 509 -35.20 -13.26 14.99
CA THR A 509 -34.66 -14.18 13.98
C THR A 509 -34.87 -15.63 14.39
N LEU A 510 -34.64 -15.96 15.66
CA LEU A 510 -34.88 -17.29 16.21
C LEU A 510 -36.38 -17.64 16.24
N GLU A 511 -37.25 -16.69 16.57
CA GLU A 511 -38.70 -16.89 16.56
C GLU A 511 -39.22 -17.15 15.14
N ARG A 512 -38.70 -16.45 14.14
CA ARG A 512 -39.01 -16.73 12.72
C ARG A 512 -38.52 -18.12 12.31
N LEU A 513 -37.31 -18.50 12.69
CA LEU A 513 -36.76 -19.83 12.38
C LEU A 513 -37.61 -20.97 12.96
N LEU A 514 -38.20 -20.78 14.15
CA LEU A 514 -39.07 -21.77 14.80
C LEU A 514 -40.49 -21.82 14.20
N ALA A 515 -40.93 -20.76 13.52
CA ALA A 515 -42.26 -20.66 12.93
C ALA A 515 -42.34 -21.28 11.52
N ASP A 516 -41.23 -21.31 10.80
CA ASP A 516 -41.05 -21.91 9.47
C ASP A 516 -40.77 -23.42 9.55
#